data_AF-A0A3E0VRQ4-F1
#
_entry.id   AF-A0A3E0VRQ4-F1
#
_cell.length_a   1.000
_cell.length_b   1.000
_cell.length_c   1.000
_cell.angle_alpha   90.00
_cell.angle_beta   90.00
_cell.angle_gamma   90.00
#
_symmetry.space_group_name_H-M   'P 1'
#
loop_
_entity.id
_entity.type
_entity.pdbx_description
1 polymer ?
#
loop_
_entity_poly.entity_id
_entity_poly.type
_entity_poly.pdbx_seq_one_letter_code
_entity_poly.pdbx_strand_id
1 'polypeptide(L)'
;MTEAASAAAPDASAALLDALAAHLATPLLPRLVALPGGVRVEVDGVDPGNRLLVQCVTSGGAVKSGQRNRAMADALKLVWLRSTLFVGARIALCVSEPVSRFFADTAWLAQAVVDLRIEVYVVTSDGSASRLR
;
A
#
# COMPACT_ATOMS: atom_id res chain seq x y z
N MET A 1 -9.11 4.76 40.56
CA MET A 1 -7.77 4.68 39.93
C MET A 1 -8.01 4.51 38.44
N THR A 2 -8.06 5.63 37.72
CA THR A 2 -8.42 5.63 36.29
C THR A 2 -7.13 5.50 35.50
N GLU A 3 -6.95 4.36 34.85
CA GLU A 3 -5.84 4.07 33.96
C GLU A 3 -5.93 5.01 32.76
N ALA A 4 -4.91 5.86 32.59
CA ALA A 4 -4.82 6.75 31.46
C ALA A 4 -4.66 5.89 30.19
N ALA A 5 -5.63 5.98 29.28
CA ALA A 5 -5.52 5.39 27.95
C ALA A 5 -4.27 5.96 27.28
N SER A 6 -3.25 5.11 27.11
CA SER A 6 -2.08 5.43 26.29
C SER A 6 -2.58 5.77 24.89
N ALA A 7 -2.28 6.97 24.41
CA ALA A 7 -2.57 7.35 23.03
C ALA A 7 -1.84 6.36 22.12
N ALA A 8 -2.59 5.47 21.47
CA ALA A 8 -2.04 4.54 20.51
C ALA A 8 -1.28 5.35 19.46
N ALA A 9 0.00 5.02 19.25
CA ALA A 9 0.77 5.62 18.17
C ALA A 9 -0.04 5.46 16.86
N PRO A 10 -0.09 6.49 16.00
CA PRO A 10 -0.84 6.41 14.75
C PRO A 10 -0.38 5.18 13.96
N ASP A 11 -1.32 4.42 13.42
CA ASP A 11 -1.01 3.29 12.54
C ASP A 11 -0.14 3.80 11.40
N ALA A 12 1.11 3.34 11.34
CA ALA A 12 2.07 3.80 10.35
C ALA A 12 1.54 3.63 8.92
N SER A 13 0.67 2.64 8.68
CA SER A 13 0.05 2.40 7.38
C SER A 13 -0.97 3.48 7.02
N ALA A 14 -1.69 4.01 8.02
CA ALA A 14 -2.63 5.12 7.84
C ALA A 14 -1.90 6.42 7.46
N ALA A 15 -0.77 6.72 8.12
CA ALA A 15 0.03 7.91 7.79
C ALA A 15 0.57 7.88 6.34
N LEU A 16 1.00 6.71 5.86
CA LEU A 16 1.39 6.52 4.46
C LEU A 16 0.22 6.74 3.50
N LEU A 17 -0.97 6.27 3.88
CA LEU A 17 -2.16 6.40 3.06
C LEU A 17 -2.62 7.86 2.96
N ASP A 18 -2.60 8.59 4.07
CA ASP A 18 -2.95 10.01 4.13
C ASP A 18 -2.00 10.85 3.26
N ALA A 19 -0.69 10.59 3.35
CA ALA A 19 0.31 11.26 2.51
C ALA A 19 0.06 11.01 1.00
N LEU A 20 -0.27 9.76 0.64
CA LEU A 20 -0.59 9.43 -0.75
C LEU A 20 -1.90 10.07 -1.21
N ALA A 21 -2.94 10.06 -0.37
CA ALA A 21 -4.22 10.68 -0.67
C ALA A 21 -4.07 12.19 -0.94
N ALA A 22 -3.27 12.87 -0.12
CA ALA A 22 -2.92 14.27 -0.31
C ALA A 22 -2.15 14.51 -1.62
N HIS A 23 -1.13 13.69 -1.92
CA HIS A 23 -0.36 13.79 -3.16
C HIS A 23 -1.20 13.59 -4.42
N LEU A 24 -2.17 12.67 -4.38
CA LEU A 24 -3.07 12.38 -5.51
C LEU A 24 -4.31 13.30 -5.55
N ALA A 25 -4.46 14.21 -4.57
CA ALA A 25 -5.68 15.00 -4.36
C ALA A 25 -6.96 14.14 -4.43
N THR A 26 -6.90 12.90 -3.93
CA THR A 26 -7.96 11.90 -4.03
C THR A 26 -8.08 11.20 -2.68
N PRO A 27 -9.27 11.17 -2.06
CA PRO A 27 -9.44 10.45 -0.80
C PRO A 27 -9.23 8.95 -1.01
N LEU A 28 -8.53 8.31 -0.08
CA LEU A 28 -8.33 6.87 -0.05
C LEU A 28 -8.84 6.35 1.29
N LEU A 29 -9.78 5.42 1.25
CA LEU A 29 -10.39 4.88 2.48
C LEU A 29 -10.18 3.37 2.58
N PRO A 30 -9.91 2.84 3.79
CA PRO A 30 -9.85 1.40 4.00
C PRO A 30 -11.15 0.73 3.60
N ARG A 31 -11.05 -0.45 2.98
CA ARG A 31 -12.22 -1.19 2.51
C ARG A 31 -12.05 -2.69 2.72
N LEU A 32 -13.05 -3.31 3.35
CA LEU A 32 -13.19 -4.75 3.38
C LEU A 32 -13.95 -5.24 2.14
N VAL A 33 -13.25 -5.92 1.25
CA VAL A 33 -13.80 -6.50 0.02
C VAL A 33 -14.30 -7.91 0.31
N ALA A 34 -15.58 -8.16 0.05
CA ALA A 34 -16.17 -9.50 0.11
C ALA A 34 -16.33 -10.07 -1.30
N LEU A 35 -15.96 -11.34 -1.48
CA LEU A 35 -16.08 -12.08 -2.73
C LEU A 35 -17.01 -13.30 -2.54
N PRO A 36 -17.52 -13.90 -3.63
CA PRO A 36 -18.26 -15.16 -3.57
C PRO A 36 -17.49 -16.24 -2.80
N GLY A 37 -18.21 -17.15 -2.15
CA GLY A 37 -17.62 -18.21 -1.33
C GLY A 37 -17.12 -17.74 0.05
N GLY A 38 -17.47 -16.53 0.47
CA GLY A 38 -17.16 -16.01 1.82
C GLY A 38 -15.73 -15.49 1.98
N VAL A 39 -14.97 -15.37 0.88
CA VAL A 39 -13.62 -14.81 0.90
C VAL A 39 -13.69 -13.32 1.22
N ARG A 40 -12.84 -12.85 2.13
CA ARG A 40 -12.75 -11.45 2.53
C ARG A 40 -11.31 -10.97 2.47
N VAL A 41 -11.13 -9.78 1.93
CA VAL A 41 -9.82 -9.17 1.73
C VAL A 41 -9.91 -7.69 2.07
N GLU A 42 -9.11 -7.25 3.05
CA GLU A 42 -8.97 -5.83 3.39
C GLU A 42 -8.15 -5.12 2.32
N VAL A 43 -8.44 -3.88 1.98
CA VAL A 43 -7.59 -3.03 1.15
C VAL A 43 -7.34 -1.77 1.94
N ASP A 44 -6.08 -1.38 2.09
CA ASP A 44 -5.69 -0.28 2.97
C ASP A 44 -6.26 1.04 2.47
N GLY A 45 -6.33 1.24 1.14
CA GLY A 45 -7.03 2.37 0.55
C GLY A 45 -7.68 2.08 -0.79
N VAL A 46 -8.89 2.59 -0.97
CA VAL A 46 -9.63 2.60 -2.24
C VAL A 46 -10.17 4.00 -2.50
N ASP A 47 -10.07 4.48 -3.74
CA ASP A 47 -10.69 5.75 -4.12
C ASP A 47 -12.22 5.63 -4.23
N PRO A 48 -12.99 6.74 -4.19
CA PRO A 48 -14.45 6.68 -4.28
C PRO A 48 -14.97 6.05 -5.58
N GLY A 49 -14.17 6.12 -6.65
CA GLY A 49 -14.51 5.55 -7.95
C GLY A 49 -14.20 4.06 -8.10
N ASN A 50 -13.54 3.42 -7.13
CA ASN A 50 -13.01 2.05 -7.25
C ASN A 50 -12.05 1.87 -8.44
N ARG A 51 -11.34 2.94 -8.81
CA ARG A 51 -10.38 3.01 -9.90
C ARG A 51 -8.93 2.92 -9.42
N LEU A 52 -8.68 3.04 -8.11
CA LEU A 52 -7.35 2.86 -7.51
C LEU A 52 -7.47 2.03 -6.22
N LEU A 53 -6.68 0.97 -6.13
CA LEU A 53 -6.49 0.18 -4.90
C LEU A 53 -5.05 0.32 -4.42
N VAL A 54 -4.87 0.51 -3.11
CA VAL A 54 -3.58 0.75 -2.48
C VAL A 54 -3.36 -0.21 -1.32
N GLN A 55 -2.17 -0.81 -1.24
CA GLN A 55 -1.66 -1.45 -0.03
C GLN A 55 -0.45 -0.69 0.50
N CYS A 56 -0.38 -0.50 1.82
CA CYS A 56 0.69 0.20 2.51
C CYS A 56 1.72 -0.78 3.09
N VAL A 57 3.01 -0.50 2.88
CA VAL A 57 4.11 -1.29 3.46
C VAL A 57 5.07 -0.39 4.22
N THR A 58 5.03 -0.49 5.54
CA THR A 58 5.86 0.30 6.44
C THR A 58 7.04 -0.50 7.00
N SER A 59 8.07 0.22 7.44
CA SER A 59 9.15 -0.35 8.25
C SER A 59 9.31 0.48 9.51
N GLY A 60 8.99 -0.10 10.68
CA GLY A 60 9.25 0.49 11.99
C GLY A 60 10.71 0.32 12.45
N GLY A 61 11.68 0.52 11.54
CA GLY A 61 13.11 0.30 11.80
C GLY A 61 13.85 -0.29 10.60
N ALA A 62 14.97 -0.99 10.87
CA ALA A 62 15.78 -1.62 9.84
C ALA A 62 14.95 -2.57 8.97
N VAL A 63 14.98 -2.36 7.66
CA VAL A 63 14.19 -3.12 6.70
C VAL A 63 14.70 -4.56 6.64
N LYS A 64 13.79 -5.53 6.82
CA LYS A 64 14.07 -6.98 6.85
C LYS A 64 13.38 -7.70 5.69
N SER A 65 13.67 -8.98 5.53
CA SER A 65 12.99 -9.85 4.55
C SER A 65 11.47 -9.88 4.72
N GLY A 66 10.96 -9.70 5.94
CA GLY A 66 9.51 -9.63 6.22
C GLY A 66 8.80 -8.55 5.40
N GLN A 67 9.43 -7.40 5.18
CA GLN A 67 8.83 -6.25 4.50
C GLN A 67 8.80 -6.49 2.99
N ARG A 68 9.84 -7.16 2.46
CA ARG A 68 9.82 -7.64 1.08
C ARG A 68 8.72 -8.67 0.88
N ASN A 69 8.57 -9.61 1.82
CA ASN A 69 7.52 -10.63 1.76
C ASN A 69 6.12 -10.01 1.83
N ARG A 70 5.94 -9.00 2.67
CA ARG A 70 4.69 -8.24 2.75
C ARG A 70 4.40 -7.52 1.42
N ALA A 71 5.37 -6.80 0.87
CA ALA A 71 5.21 -6.13 -0.42
C ALA A 71 4.85 -7.10 -1.56
N MET A 72 5.46 -8.30 -1.60
CA MET A 72 5.11 -9.34 -2.57
C MET A 72 3.69 -9.87 -2.38
N ALA A 73 3.28 -10.14 -1.12
CA ALA A 73 1.94 -10.62 -0.81
C ALA A 73 0.87 -9.57 -1.17
N ASP A 74 1.14 -8.30 -0.86
CA ASP A 74 0.25 -7.18 -1.19
C ASP A 74 0.17 -6.95 -2.71
N ALA A 75 1.29 -7.07 -3.43
CA ALA A 75 1.31 -7.01 -4.90
C ALA A 75 0.44 -8.13 -5.52
N LEU A 76 0.59 -9.37 -5.05
CA LEU A 76 -0.21 -10.51 -5.52
C LEU A 76 -1.71 -10.27 -5.29
N LYS A 77 -2.06 -9.82 -4.09
CA LYS A 77 -3.44 -9.49 -3.70
C LYS A 77 -4.05 -8.42 -4.60
N LEU A 78 -3.31 -7.34 -4.87
CA LEU A 78 -3.76 -6.27 -5.75
C LEU A 78 -3.96 -6.74 -7.19
N VAL A 79 -3.01 -7.51 -7.73
CA VAL A 79 -3.12 -8.07 -9.09
C VAL A 79 -4.34 -8.97 -9.22
N TRP A 80 -4.58 -9.84 -8.23
CA TRP A 80 -5.75 -10.72 -8.20
C TRP A 80 -7.07 -9.95 -8.06
N LEU A 81 -7.14 -8.93 -7.19
CA LEU A 81 -8.34 -8.10 -7.05
C LEU A 81 -8.66 -7.35 -8.34
N ARG A 82 -7.64 -6.80 -9.01
CA ARG A 82 -7.78 -6.14 -10.31
C ARG A 82 -8.26 -7.11 -11.41
N SER A 83 -7.81 -8.37 -11.39
CA SER A 83 -8.22 -9.34 -12.42
C SER A 83 -9.61 -9.95 -12.19
N THR A 84 -10.19 -9.78 -11.00
CA THR A 84 -11.45 -10.43 -10.62
C THR A 84 -12.60 -9.46 -10.39
N LEU A 85 -12.44 -8.49 -9.50
CA LEU A 85 -13.53 -7.62 -9.05
C LEU A 85 -13.37 -6.16 -9.50
N PHE A 86 -12.13 -5.67 -9.59
CA PHE A 86 -11.81 -4.29 -9.91
C PHE A 86 -11.15 -4.19 -11.29
N VAL A 87 -11.83 -4.75 -12.30
CA VAL A 87 -11.31 -4.81 -13.67
C VAL A 87 -11.00 -3.41 -14.19
N GLY A 88 -9.76 -3.21 -14.62
CA GLY A 88 -9.28 -1.93 -15.15
C GLY A 88 -8.84 -0.92 -14.09
N ALA A 89 -8.96 -1.23 -12.79
CA ALA A 89 -8.44 -0.36 -11.75
C ALA A 89 -6.90 -0.29 -11.79
N ARG A 90 -6.38 0.90 -11.49
CA ARG A 90 -4.98 1.10 -11.12
C ARG A 90 -4.74 0.42 -9.77
N ILE A 91 -3.56 -0.13 -9.59
CA ILE A 91 -3.15 -0.73 -8.32
C ILE A 91 -1.80 -0.18 -7.91
N ALA A 92 -1.64 0.09 -6.62
CA ALA A 92 -0.43 0.71 -6.10
C ALA A 92 0.05 0.11 -4.78
N LEU A 93 1.36 0.07 -4.61
CA LEU A 93 2.00 -0.06 -3.31
C LEU A 93 2.39 1.34 -2.83
N CYS A 94 1.99 1.70 -1.61
CA CYS A 94 2.50 2.88 -0.91
C CYS A 94 3.49 2.41 0.14
N VAL A 95 4.75 2.82 0.04
CA VAL A 95 5.81 2.28 0.91
C VAL A 95 6.56 3.40 1.61
N SER A 96 7.07 3.10 2.81
CA SER A 96 7.96 4.05 3.46
C SER A 96 9.32 4.09 2.74
N GLU A 97 10.01 5.23 2.82
CA GLU A 97 11.31 5.45 2.18
C GLU A 97 12.32 4.29 2.37
N PRO A 98 12.52 3.71 3.57
CA PRO A 98 13.41 2.56 3.69
C PRO A 98 13.00 1.33 2.86
N VAL A 99 11.69 1.08 2.71
CA VAL A 99 11.15 -0.07 1.97
C VAL A 99 11.33 0.11 0.46
N SER A 100 11.40 1.36 -0.02
CA SER A 100 11.61 1.72 -1.44
C SER A 100 12.81 1.01 -2.08
N ARG A 101 13.85 0.70 -1.29
CA ARG A 101 15.07 0.02 -1.76
C ARG A 101 14.83 -1.34 -2.43
N PHE A 102 13.71 -2.00 -2.14
CA PHE A 102 13.35 -3.25 -2.80
C PHE A 102 12.92 -3.07 -4.26
N PHE A 103 12.65 -1.83 -4.66
CA PHE A 103 12.23 -1.43 -5.99
C PHE A 103 13.33 -0.66 -6.74
N ALA A 104 14.60 -0.79 -6.30
CA ALA A 104 15.74 -0.21 -7.00
C ALA A 104 16.04 -0.95 -8.34
N ASP A 105 16.70 -0.23 -9.26
CA ASP A 105 16.84 -0.49 -10.72
C ASP A 105 17.43 -1.82 -11.20
N THR A 106 17.69 -2.77 -10.33
CA THR A 106 18.23 -4.10 -10.71
C THR A 106 17.58 -5.24 -9.94
N ALA A 107 16.63 -4.93 -9.05
CA ALA A 107 15.89 -5.94 -8.32
C ALA A 107 14.79 -6.55 -9.19
N TRP A 108 14.67 -7.88 -9.17
CA TRP A 108 13.59 -8.58 -9.88
C TRP A 108 12.19 -8.04 -9.49
N LEU A 109 12.02 -7.62 -8.23
CA LEU A 109 10.75 -7.07 -7.74
C LEU A 109 10.43 -5.72 -8.38
N ALA A 110 11.45 -4.89 -8.64
CA ALA A 110 11.29 -3.63 -9.37
C ALA A 110 10.77 -3.88 -10.79
N GLN A 111 11.33 -4.88 -11.49
CA GLN A 111 10.84 -5.25 -12.81
C GLN A 111 9.43 -5.85 -12.75
N ALA A 112 9.17 -6.74 -11.78
CA ALA A 112 7.87 -7.40 -11.64
C ALA A 112 6.73 -6.41 -11.41
N VAL A 113 6.92 -5.37 -10.59
CA VAL A 113 5.87 -4.35 -10.39
C VAL A 113 5.59 -3.56 -11.67
N VAL A 114 6.61 -3.27 -12.49
CA VAL A 114 6.43 -2.62 -13.79
C VAL A 114 5.65 -3.52 -14.76
N ASP A 115 6.07 -4.77 -14.92
CA ASP A 115 5.44 -5.74 -15.83
C ASP A 115 3.96 -6.00 -15.45
N LEU A 116 3.69 -6.04 -14.14
CA LEU A 116 2.35 -6.21 -13.59
C LEU A 116 1.56 -4.89 -13.52
N ARG A 117 2.13 -3.76 -13.96
CA ARG A 117 1.52 -2.43 -13.92
C ARG A 117 1.01 -2.07 -12.51
N ILE A 118 1.86 -2.30 -11.52
CA ILE A 118 1.68 -1.88 -10.14
C ILE A 118 2.48 -0.60 -9.96
N GLU A 119 1.78 0.47 -9.60
CA GLU A 119 2.43 1.74 -9.28
C GLU A 119 3.10 1.63 -7.91
N VAL A 120 4.29 2.20 -7.74
CA VAL A 120 4.93 2.25 -6.43
C VAL A 120 5.09 3.71 -6.02
N TYR A 121 4.53 4.07 -4.88
CA TYR A 121 4.70 5.38 -4.27
C TYR A 121 5.56 5.24 -3.04
N VAL A 122 6.44 6.22 -2.83
CA VAL A 122 7.30 6.31 -1.65
C VAL A 122 6.90 7.53 -0.86
N VAL A 123 6.69 7.32 0.44
CA VAL A 123 6.49 8.39 1.42
C VAL A 123 7.77 8.57 2.21
N THR A 124 8.33 9.78 2.13
CA THR A 124 9.52 10.20 2.88
C THR A 124 9.15 10.59 4.32
N SER A 125 10.17 10.70 5.18
CA SER A 125 9.97 10.99 6.61
C SER A 125 9.31 12.34 6.92
N ASP A 126 9.32 13.28 5.97
CA ASP A 126 8.61 14.57 6.03
C ASP A 126 7.13 14.47 5.63
N GLY A 127 6.64 13.29 5.25
CA GLY A 127 5.27 13.05 4.80
C GLY A 127 5.04 13.34 3.31
N SER A 128 6.08 13.67 2.54
CA SER A 128 5.96 13.88 1.10
C SER A 128 5.84 12.53 0.38
N ALA A 129 4.87 12.41 -0.54
CA ALA A 129 4.75 11.23 -1.40
C ALA A 129 5.23 11.52 -2.83
N SER A 130 5.84 10.52 -3.46
CA SER A 130 6.23 10.57 -4.88
C SER A 130 6.14 9.20 -5.51
N ARG A 131 5.91 9.16 -6.83
CA ARG A 131 5.87 7.91 -7.59
C ARG A 131 7.29 7.48 -7.98
N LEU A 132 7.63 6.22 -7.71
CA LEU A 132 8.75 5.54 -8.36
C LEU A 132 8.28 5.04 -9.73
N ARG A 133 8.78 5.68 -10.79
CA ARG A 133 8.63 5.32 -12.21
C ARG A 133 7.23 4.80 -12.58
#